data_AF-V8BG03-F1
#
_entry.id   AF-V8BG03-F1
#
_cell.length_a   1.000
_cell.length_b   1.000
_cell.length_c   1.000
_cell.angle_alpha   90.00
_cell.angle_beta   90.00
_cell.angle_gamma   90.00
#
_symmetry.space_group_name_H-M   'P 1'
#
loop_
_entity.id
_entity.type
_entity.pdbx_description
1 polymer ?
#
loop_
_entity_poly.entity_id
_entity_poly.type
_entity_poly.pdbx_seq_one_letter_code
_entity_poly.pdbx_strand_id
1 'polypeptide(L)'
;MESDVFFDYFLKSLRFHFRDRCKDIGFIKFFKDENNCFITIEDYVLESFVILSNILSQKRIVFSCGIIYSKGVVTGVEVYMNVSELERLNKLFKI
;
A
#
# COMPACT_ATOMS: atom_id res chain seq x y z
N MET A 1 -11.80 -10.10 7.99
CA MET A 1 -11.34 -8.74 8.34
C MET A 1 -12.27 -7.79 7.64
N GLU A 2 -12.81 -6.79 8.32
CA GLU A 2 -13.37 -5.63 7.62
C GLU A 2 -12.27 -5.15 6.65
N SER A 3 -12.58 -5.15 5.36
CA SER A 3 -11.61 -4.71 4.38
C SER A 3 -11.36 -3.21 4.60
N ASP A 4 -10.11 -2.83 4.84
CA ASP A 4 -9.76 -1.42 4.97
C ASP A 4 -10.00 -0.73 3.62
N VAL A 5 -10.96 0.19 3.61
CA VAL A 5 -11.47 0.86 2.40
C VAL A 5 -10.35 1.50 1.57
N PHE A 6 -9.36 2.07 2.24
CA PHE A 6 -8.18 2.62 1.58
C PHE A 6 -7.35 1.54 0.87
N PHE A 7 -7.16 0.38 1.51
CA PHE A 7 -6.41 -0.71 0.92
C PHE A 7 -7.11 -1.27 -0.32
N ASP A 8 -8.43 -1.43 -0.28
CA ASP A 8 -9.22 -1.81 -1.46
C ASP A 8 -9.11 -0.78 -2.59
N TYR A 9 -9.17 0.51 -2.25
CA TYR A 9 -8.96 1.59 -3.21
C TYR A 9 -7.56 1.53 -3.84
N PHE A 10 -6.53 1.26 -3.05
CA PHE A 10 -5.17 1.10 -3.53
C PHE A 10 -5.06 -0.08 -4.49
N LEU A 11 -5.58 -1.26 -4.14
CA LEU A 11 -5.60 -2.43 -5.03
C LEU A 11 -6.35 -2.15 -6.33
N LYS A 12 -7.47 -1.43 -6.28
CA LYS A 12 -8.22 -1.00 -7.48
C LYS A 12 -7.39 -0.04 -8.34
N SER A 13 -6.67 0.89 -7.72
CA SER A 13 -5.77 1.82 -8.43
C SER A 13 -4.67 1.05 -9.16
N LEU A 14 -4.05 0.06 -8.53
CA LEU A 14 -3.05 -0.79 -9.18
C LEU A 14 -3.62 -1.56 -10.37
N ARG A 15 -4.80 -2.19 -10.23
CA ARG A 15 -5.47 -2.87 -11.35
C ARG A 15 -5.74 -1.92 -12.51
N PHE A 16 -6.14 -0.68 -12.23
CA PHE A 16 -6.33 0.33 -13.27
C PHE A 16 -5.02 0.72 -13.98
N HIS A 17 -3.94 0.94 -13.22
CA HIS A 17 -2.64 1.33 -13.77
C HIS A 17 -1.99 0.21 -14.58
N PHE A 18 -2.06 -1.03 -14.11
CA PHE A 18 -1.41 -2.14 -14.77
C PHE A 18 -2.28 -2.83 -15.85
N ARG A 19 -3.60 -2.64 -15.82
CA ARG A 19 -4.56 -3.29 -16.74
C ARG A 19 -4.31 -4.80 -16.80
N ASP A 20 -4.19 -5.36 -18.01
CA ASP A 20 -3.98 -6.79 -18.26
C ASP A 20 -2.62 -7.31 -17.79
N ARG A 21 -1.67 -6.43 -17.44
CA ARG A 21 -0.37 -6.85 -16.90
C ARG A 21 -0.49 -7.41 -15.49
N CYS A 22 -1.58 -7.13 -14.79
CA CYS A 22 -1.76 -7.49 -13.39
C CYS A 22 -3.05 -8.30 -13.22
N LYS A 23 -3.04 -9.50 -13.79
CA LYS A 23 -4.13 -10.47 -13.60
C LYS A 23 -4.18 -10.95 -12.15
N ASP A 24 -3.03 -11.02 -11.47
CA ASP A 24 -2.90 -11.48 -10.09
C ASP A 24 -1.98 -10.55 -9.29
N ILE A 25 -2.55 -9.63 -8.49
CA ILE A 25 -1.82 -8.92 -7.42
C ILE A 25 -1.75 -9.89 -6.24
N GLY A 26 -0.70 -10.69 -6.16
CA GLY A 26 -0.58 -11.78 -5.18
C GLY A 26 0.26 -11.42 -3.96
N PHE A 27 1.21 -10.51 -4.12
CA PHE A 27 2.21 -10.17 -3.11
C PHE A 27 2.15 -8.70 -2.70
N ILE A 28 0.93 -8.21 -2.48
CA ILE A 28 0.67 -6.99 -1.71
C ILE A 28 -0.12 -7.39 -0.47
N LYS A 29 0.51 -7.25 0.69
CA LYS A 29 -0.05 -7.66 1.99
C LYS A 29 -0.35 -6.42 2.82
N PHE A 30 -1.44 -6.49 3.56
CA PHE A 30 -1.87 -5.46 4.48
C PHE A 30 -1.90 -6.03 5.89
N PHE A 31 -1.29 -5.32 6.82
CA PHE A 31 -1.28 -5.64 8.23
C PHE A 31 -1.53 -4.38 9.06
N LYS A 32 -2.26 -4.51 10.16
CA LYS A 32 -2.56 -3.40 11.07
C LYS A 32 -2.49 -3.91 12.51
N ASP A 33 -1.82 -3.13 13.37
CA ASP A 33 -1.84 -3.29 14.82
C ASP A 33 -2.52 -2.10 15.50
N GLU A 34 -2.37 -1.96 16.81
CA GLU A 34 -3.00 -0.88 17.60
C GLU A 34 -2.53 0.54 17.19
N ASN A 35 -1.29 0.67 16.73
CA ASN A 35 -0.64 1.96 16.52
C ASN A 35 -0.30 2.22 15.04
N ASN A 36 0.00 1.16 14.29
CA ASN A 36 0.53 1.24 12.94
C ASN A 36 -0.22 0.35 11.95
N CYS A 37 -0.14 0.77 10.69
CA CYS A 37 -0.58 0.06 9.52
C CYS A 37 0.63 -0.16 8.62
N PHE A 38 0.72 -1.33 8.01
CA PHE A 38 1.82 -1.78 7.16
C PHE A 38 1.25 -2.30 5.84
N ILE A 39 1.85 -1.86 4.73
CA ILE A 39 1.59 -2.34 3.39
C ILE A 39 2.91 -2.89 2.85
N THR A 40 2.99 -4.20 2.76
CA THR A 40 4.13 -4.89 2.14
C THR A 40 3.87 -5.03 0.65
N ILE A 41 4.81 -4.57 -0.18
CA ILE A 41 4.75 -4.63 -1.64
C ILE A 41 5.96 -5.44 -2.12
N GLU A 42 5.69 -6.62 -2.68
CA GLU A 42 6.72 -7.47 -3.33
C GLU A 42 6.45 -7.60 -4.84
N ASP A 43 5.22 -7.29 -5.29
CA ASP A 43 4.83 -7.25 -6.71
C ASP A 43 5.00 -5.86 -7.32
N TYR A 44 5.65 -5.79 -8.49
CA TYR A 44 5.90 -4.55 -9.23
C TYR A 44 6.42 -3.45 -8.30
N VAL A 45 7.44 -3.80 -7.49
CA VAL A 45 7.83 -3.07 -6.28
C VAL A 45 7.91 -1.56 -6.50
N LEU A 46 8.60 -1.12 -7.56
CA LEU A 46 8.79 0.30 -7.84
C LEU A 46 7.50 0.97 -8.30
N GLU A 47 6.78 0.38 -9.25
CA GLU A 47 5.56 0.96 -9.79
C GLU A 47 4.44 1.02 -8.75
N SER A 48 4.24 -0.08 -8.01
CA SER A 48 3.26 -0.17 -6.93
C SER A 48 3.59 0.81 -5.81
N PHE A 49 4.87 0.93 -5.44
CA PHE A 49 5.32 1.90 -4.44
C PHE A 49 5.10 3.34 -4.90
N VAL A 50 5.42 3.68 -6.16
CA VAL A 50 5.22 5.03 -6.72
C VAL A 50 3.74 5.41 -6.71
N ILE A 51 2.84 4.48 -7.07
CA ILE A 51 1.39 4.72 -7.03
C ILE A 51 0.94 4.97 -5.59
N LEU A 52 1.35 4.12 -4.64
CA LEU A 52 1.01 4.28 -3.23
C LEU A 52 1.54 5.60 -2.66
N SER A 53 2.82 5.89 -2.85
CA SER A 53 3.47 7.09 -2.33
C SER A 53 2.84 8.35 -2.90
N ASN A 54 2.42 8.34 -4.17
CA ASN A 54 1.71 9.44 -4.79
C ASN A 54 0.34 9.66 -4.14
N ILE A 55 -0.45 8.60 -3.94
CA ILE A 55 -1.76 8.70 -3.26
C ILE A 55 -1.58 9.28 -1.86
N LEU A 56 -0.66 8.73 -1.07
CA LEU A 56 -0.37 9.17 0.29
C LEU A 56 0.08 10.64 0.33
N SER A 57 0.97 11.03 -0.59
CA SER A 57 1.47 12.41 -0.69
C SER A 57 0.36 13.41 -1.05
N GLN A 58 -0.49 13.07 -2.02
CA GLN A 58 -1.64 13.91 -2.39
C GLN A 58 -2.62 14.12 -1.24
N LYS A 59 -2.76 13.12 -0.36
CA LYS A 59 -3.59 13.19 0.85
C LYS A 59 -2.86 13.77 2.06
N ARG A 60 -1.58 14.17 1.90
CA ARG A 60 -0.73 14.70 2.97
C ARG A 60 -0.67 13.74 4.16
N ILE A 61 -0.45 12.47 3.87
CA ILE A 61 -0.25 11.42 4.86
C ILE A 61 1.24 11.32 5.15
N VAL A 62 1.59 11.33 6.43
CA VAL A 62 2.96 11.02 6.85
C VAL A 62 3.11 9.50 6.88
N PHE A 63 4.06 8.99 6.12
CA PHE A 63 4.41 7.57 6.07
C PHE A 63 5.93 7.42 6.07
N SER A 64 6.38 6.23 6.42
CA SER A 64 7.78 5.81 6.31
C SER A 64 7.84 4.52 5.51
N CYS A 65 9.02 4.21 4.97
CA CYS A 65 9.22 2.98 4.23
C CYS A 65 10.52 2.27 4.61
N GLY A 66 10.49 0.94 4.58
CA GLY A 66 11.63 0.06 4.72
C GLY A 66 11.83 -0.77 3.46
N ILE A 67 13.08 -1.07 3.12
CA ILE A 67 13.42 -1.94 1.99
C ILE A 67 13.53 -3.37 2.50
N ILE A 68 12.88 -4.31 1.80
CA ILE A 68 12.95 -5.73 2.10
C ILE A 68 14.05 -6.34 1.23
N TYR A 69 15.01 -6.99 1.89
CA TYR A 69 16.08 -7.72 1.23
C TYR A 69 15.90 -9.21 1.42
N SER A 70 16.12 -9.98 0.36
CA SER A 70 16.28 -11.43 0.43
C SER A 70 17.49 -11.84 -0.39
N LYS A 71 18.39 -12.63 0.20
CA LYS A 71 19.63 -13.09 -0.46
C LYS A 71 20.45 -11.96 -1.11
N GLY A 72 20.46 -10.77 -0.50
CA GLY A 72 21.23 -9.61 -0.99
C GLY A 72 20.59 -8.83 -2.13
N VAL A 73 19.38 -9.19 -2.57
CA VAL A 73 18.61 -8.41 -3.56
C VAL A 73 17.39 -7.76 -2.91
N VAL A 74 16.98 -6.60 -3.44
CA VAL A 74 15.73 -5.94 -3.04
C VAL A 74 14.56 -6.77 -3.56
N THR A 75 13.72 -7.25 -2.66
CA THR A 75 12.54 -8.07 -2.99
C THR A 75 11.24 -7.38 -2.68
N GLY A 76 11.26 -6.24 -1.99
CA GLY A 76 10.04 -5.50 -1.69
C GLY A 76 10.28 -4.22 -0.94
N VAL A 77 9.19 -3.53 -0.67
CA VAL A 77 9.13 -2.35 0.19
C VAL A 77 8.00 -2.55 1.19
N GLU A 78 8.25 -2.22 2.44
CA GLU A 78 7.23 -2.09 3.46
C GLU A 78 6.94 -0.62 3.70
N VAL A 79 5.70 -0.20 3.46
CA VAL A 79 5.24 1.15 3.76
C VAL A 79 4.44 1.10 5.05
N TYR A 80 4.78 1.94 6.02
CA TYR A 80 4.05 2.02 7.27
C TYR A 80 3.62 3.44 7.62
N MET A 81 2.45 3.54 8.24
CA MET A 81 1.83 4.79 8.69
C MET A 81 1.06 4.56 9.99
N ASN A 82 0.83 5.62 10.76
CA ASN A 82 0.04 5.53 11.98
C ASN A 82 -1.43 5.18 11.66
N VAL A 83 -2.09 4.44 12.54
CA VAL A 83 -3.51 4.05 12.37
C VAL A 83 -4.43 5.26 12.23
N SER A 84 -4.15 6.38 12.89
CA SER A 84 -4.95 7.61 12.73
C SER A 84 -4.95 8.15 11.29
N GLU A 85 -3.83 8.02 10.58
CA GLU A 85 -3.75 8.39 9.16
C GLU A 85 -4.50 7.40 8.27
N LEU A 86 -4.42 6.10 8.55
CA LEU A 86 -5.22 5.08 7.87
C LEU A 86 -6.73 5.34 8.06
N GLU A 87 -7.18 5.66 9.27
CA GLU A 87 -8.58 5.96 9.54
C GLU A 87 -9.07 7.21 8.80
N ARG A 88 -8.20 8.23 8.73
CA ARG A 88 -8.44 9.43 7.92
C ARG A 88 -8.58 9.08 6.44
N LEU A 89 -7.72 8.22 5.89
CA LEU A 89 -7.83 7.71 4.53
C LEU A 89 -9.12 6.92 4.31
N ASN A 90 -9.44 6.00 5.21
CA ASN A 90 -10.68 5.22 5.14
C ASN A 90 -11.92 6.12 5.09
N LYS A 91 -11.97 7.21 5.87
CA LYS A 91 -13.07 8.19 5.82
C LYS A 91 -13.14 8.92 4.46
N LEU A 92 -12.01 9.21 3.85
CA LEU A 92 -11.94 9.90 2.56
C LEU A 92 -12.34 9.03 1.37
N PHE A 93 -12.07 7.71 1.46
CA PHE A 93 -12.33 6.76 0.39
C PHE A 93 -13.58 5.90 0.62
N LYS A 94 -14.28 6.08 1.77
CA LYS A 94 -15.66 5.60 1.96
C LYS A 94 -16.54 6.28 0.92
N ILE A 95 -16.94 5.51 -0.09
CA ILE A 95 -18.00 5.87 -1.04
C ILE A 95 -19.35 5.63 -0.36
#